data_AF-A0A942NTP4-F1
#
_entry.id   AF-A0A942NTP4-F1
#
_cell.length_a   1.000
_cell.length_b   1.000
_cell.length_c   1.000
_cell.angle_alpha   90.00
_cell.angle_beta   90.00
_cell.angle_gamma   90.00
#
_symmetry.space_group_name_H-M   'P 1'
#
loop_
_entity.id
_entity.type
_entity.pdbx_description
1 polymer ?
#
loop_
_entity_poly.entity_id
_entity_poly.type
_entity_poly.pdbx_seq_one_letter_code
_entity_poly.pdbx_strand_id
1 'polypeptide(L)'
;RGVLDAIKKIPIESWRYKEGEGPDREVHVGPMAQDWNAATGLGDGKSIDAISAIGITMGAVKELAEKVESLDSGKKAARRLQPRSIMKKAA
;
A
#
# COMPACT_ATOMS: atom_id res chain seq x y z
N ARG A 1 -4.07 13.54 -4.50
CA ARG A 1 -4.12 12.35 -3.61
C ARG A 1 -3.18 11.33 -4.23
N GLY A 2 -2.26 10.76 -3.45
CA GLY A 2 -1.29 9.77 -3.95
C GLY A 2 -1.94 8.41 -4.20
N VAL A 3 -1.33 7.58 -5.04
CA VAL A 3 -1.83 6.24 -5.37
C VAL A 3 -1.73 5.29 -4.17
N LEU A 4 -0.80 5.52 -3.24
CA LEU A 4 -0.71 4.75 -1.99
C LEU A 4 -1.94 4.97 -1.09
N ASP A 5 -2.49 6.19 -1.04
CA ASP A 5 -3.67 6.47 -0.23
C ASP A 5 -4.94 5.82 -0.80
N ALA A 6 -5.00 5.64 -2.12
CA ALA A 6 -6.06 4.86 -2.76
C ALA A 6 -5.92 3.38 -2.38
N ILE A 7 -4.73 2.79 -2.59
CA ILE A 7 -4.46 1.37 -2.26
C ILE A 7 -4.72 1.06 -0.78
N LYS A 8 -4.36 1.95 0.15
CA LYS A 8 -4.61 1.75 1.58
C LYS A 8 -6.08 1.61 1.97
N LYS A 9 -7.01 2.11 1.14
CA LYS A 9 -8.46 2.08 1.41
C LYS A 9 -9.15 0.87 0.79
N ILE A 10 -8.51 0.21 -0.17
CA ILE A 10 -9.11 -0.90 -0.90
C ILE A 10 -9.00 -2.17 -0.04
N PRO A 11 -10.10 -2.87 0.24
CA PRO A 11 -10.06 -4.19 0.87
C PRO A 11 -9.33 -5.20 -0.01
N ILE A 12 -8.52 -6.06 0.61
CA ILE A 12 -7.86 -7.19 -0.07
C ILE A 12 -8.40 -8.47 0.56
N GLU A 13 -9.11 -9.25 -0.26
CA GLU A 13 -9.82 -10.44 0.21
C GLU A 13 -9.47 -11.65 -0.66
N SER A 14 -9.70 -12.84 -0.12
CA SER A 14 -9.69 -14.07 -0.90
C SER A 14 -11.09 -14.31 -1.45
N TRP A 15 -11.22 -14.47 -2.76
CA TRP A 15 -12.51 -14.61 -3.42
C TRP A 15 -12.44 -15.60 -4.59
N ARG A 16 -13.62 -16.03 -5.05
CA ARG A 16 -13.81 -16.86 -6.24
C ARG A 16 -14.97 -16.30 -7.04
N TYR A 17 -14.92 -16.49 -8.36
CA TYR A 17 -16.10 -16.26 -9.18
C TYR A 17 -17.24 -17.21 -8.76
N LYS A 18 -18.47 -16.76 -8.98
CA LYS A 18 -19.64 -17.63 -8.87
C LYS A 18 -19.56 -18.72 -9.95
N GLU A 19 -20.20 -19.84 -9.69
CA GLU A 19 -20.26 -20.96 -10.62
C GLU A 19 -20.74 -20.49 -12.01
N GLY A 20 -19.96 -20.80 -13.05
CA GLY A 20 -20.27 -20.41 -14.43
C GLY A 20 -19.96 -18.95 -14.81
N GLU A 21 -19.43 -18.12 -13.90
CA GLU A 21 -19.08 -16.71 -14.16
C GLU A 21 -17.57 -16.44 -14.29
N GLY A 22 -16.75 -17.49 -14.39
CA GLY A 22 -15.31 -17.36 -14.57
C GLY A 22 -14.62 -18.72 -14.70
N PRO A 23 -13.27 -18.77 -14.67
CA PRO A 23 -12.54 -20.03 -14.61
C PRO A 23 -12.94 -20.80 -13.35
N ASP A 24 -13.74 -21.85 -13.53
CA ASP A 24 -14.22 -22.65 -12.41
C ASP A 24 -13.01 -23.21 -11.65
N ARG A 25 -12.95 -22.87 -10.34
CA ARG A 25 -11.99 -23.33 -9.30
C ARG A 25 -10.79 -22.44 -8.98
N GLU A 26 -10.56 -21.31 -9.66
CA GLU A 26 -9.46 -20.42 -9.26
C GLU A 26 -9.82 -19.57 -8.04
N VAL A 27 -8.96 -19.60 -7.02
CA VAL A 27 -9.01 -18.68 -5.88
C VAL A 27 -8.16 -17.47 -6.22
N HIS A 28 -8.78 -16.30 -6.18
CA HIS A 28 -8.10 -15.02 -6.34
C HIS A 28 -7.85 -14.39 -4.97
N VAL A 29 -6.80 -13.59 -4.89
CA VAL A 29 -6.53 -12.71 -3.75
C VAL A 29 -6.31 -11.32 -4.31
N GLY A 30 -7.14 -10.37 -3.88
CA GLY A 30 -7.10 -9.03 -4.42
C GLY A 30 -8.37 -8.26 -4.14
N PRO A 31 -8.47 -7.05 -4.70
CA PRO A 31 -9.62 -6.21 -4.53
C PRO A 31 -10.80 -6.67 -5.40
N MET A 32 -12.01 -6.38 -4.93
CA MET A 32 -13.19 -6.40 -5.78
C MET A 32 -13.15 -5.22 -6.77
N ALA A 33 -13.68 -5.41 -7.98
CA ALA A 33 -13.63 -4.39 -9.03
C ALA A 33 -14.39 -3.09 -8.66
N GLN A 34 -15.46 -3.20 -7.86
CA GLN A 34 -16.22 -2.07 -7.37
C GLN A 34 -15.40 -1.21 -6.40
N ASP A 35 -14.70 -1.84 -5.45
CA ASP A 35 -13.83 -1.13 -4.49
C ASP A 35 -12.63 -0.51 -5.18
N TRP A 36 -12.06 -1.21 -6.16
CA TRP A 36 -11.03 -0.68 -7.04
C TRP A 36 -11.49 0.60 -7.73
N ASN A 37 -12.66 0.57 -8.37
CA ASN A 37 -13.22 1.72 -9.06
C ASN A 37 -13.51 2.89 -8.10
N ALA A 38 -14.11 2.61 -6.95
CA ALA A 38 -14.41 3.62 -5.94
C ALA A 38 -13.14 4.31 -5.38
N ALA A 39 -12.05 3.57 -5.22
CA ALA A 39 -10.81 4.10 -4.66
C ALA A 39 -9.89 4.78 -5.69
N THR A 40 -9.84 4.26 -6.91
CA THR A 40 -8.90 4.73 -7.96
C THR A 40 -9.54 5.63 -9.01
N GLY A 41 -10.86 5.55 -9.19
CA GLY A 41 -11.57 6.17 -10.31
C GLY A 41 -11.34 5.47 -11.65
N LEU A 42 -10.66 4.31 -11.66
CA LEU A 42 -10.33 3.56 -12.88
C LEU A 42 -11.23 2.32 -13.03
N GLY A 43 -11.42 1.89 -14.27
CA GLY A 43 -12.23 0.71 -14.60
C GLY A 43 -13.73 0.98 -14.64
N ASP A 44 -14.49 -0.09 -14.84
CA ASP A 44 -15.95 -0.07 -15.02
C ASP A 44 -16.72 -0.65 -13.83
N GLY A 45 -16.02 -1.02 -12.75
CA GLY A 45 -16.59 -1.67 -11.57
C GLY A 45 -16.94 -3.15 -11.78
N LYS A 46 -16.61 -3.73 -12.93
CA LYS A 46 -16.83 -5.16 -13.25
C LYS A 46 -15.54 -5.92 -13.48
N SER A 47 -14.52 -5.22 -13.98
CA SER A 47 -13.20 -5.77 -14.21
C SER A 47 -12.10 -4.84 -13.71
N ILE A 48 -10.92 -5.40 -13.49
CA ILE A 48 -9.71 -4.64 -13.19
C ILE A 48 -8.75 -4.86 -14.34
N ASP A 49 -8.41 -3.79 -15.04
CA ASP A 49 -7.36 -3.82 -16.05
C ASP A 49 -6.02 -4.15 -15.39
N ALA A 50 -5.41 -5.27 -15.80
CA ALA A 50 -4.18 -5.79 -15.19
C ALA A 50 -3.01 -4.81 -15.33
N ILE A 51 -2.93 -4.08 -16.45
CA ILE A 51 -1.86 -3.11 -16.71
C ILE A 51 -1.96 -1.95 -15.72
N SER A 52 -3.16 -1.40 -15.55
CA SER A 52 -3.46 -0.35 -14.57
C SER A 52 -3.22 -0.82 -13.14
N ALA A 53 -3.61 -2.06 -12.80
CA ALA A 53 -3.36 -2.64 -11.49
C ALA A 53 -1.86 -2.69 -11.15
N ILE A 54 -1.05 -3.16 -12.09
CA ILE A 54 0.42 -3.20 -11.95
C ILE A 54 0.99 -1.78 -11.79
N GLY A 55 0.60 -0.84 -12.65
CA GLY A 55 1.12 0.53 -12.62
C GLY A 55 0.81 1.26 -11.32
N ILE A 56 -0.44 1.18 -10.84
CA ILE A 56 -0.85 1.76 -9.56
C ILE A 56 -0.09 1.11 -8.39
N THR A 57 0.08 -0.21 -8.41
CA THR A 57 0.82 -0.92 -7.36
C THR A 57 2.28 -0.47 -7.33
N MET A 58 2.94 -0.36 -8.47
CA MET A 58 4.31 0.16 -8.57
C MET A 58 4.41 1.61 -8.06
N GLY A 59 3.45 2.47 -8.40
CA GLY A 59 3.40 3.84 -7.89
C GLY A 59 3.20 3.89 -6.37
N ALA A 60 2.33 3.04 -5.82
CA ALA A 60 2.12 2.95 -4.38
C ALA A 60 3.37 2.46 -3.62
N VAL A 61 4.12 1.53 -4.20
CA VAL A 61 5.42 1.08 -3.66
C VAL A 61 6.44 2.21 -3.65
N LYS A 62 6.52 3.02 -4.72
CA LYS A 62 7.40 4.20 -4.75
C LYS A 62 7.05 5.22 -3.67
N GLU A 63 5.77 5.60 -3.56
CA GLU A 63 5.29 6.51 -2.51
C GLU A 63 5.56 5.94 -1.10
N LEU A 64 5.46 4.62 -0.93
CA LEU A 64 5.77 3.97 0.35
C LEU A 64 7.28 4.04 0.65
N ALA A 65 8.12 3.79 -0.35
CA ALA A 65 9.58 3.87 -0.20
C ALA A 65 10.01 5.28 0.24
N GLU A 66 9.49 6.32 -0.41
CA GLU A 66 9.75 7.72 -0.04
C GLU A 66 9.36 8.01 1.42
N LYS A 67 8.22 7.49 1.88
CA LYS A 67 7.78 7.62 3.28
C LYS A 67 8.73 6.90 4.25
N VAL A 68 9.21 5.70 3.90
CA VAL A 68 10.17 4.94 4.73
C VAL A 68 11.51 5.68 4.83
N GLU A 69 12.03 6.20 3.72
CA GLU A 69 13.28 6.97 3.68
C GLU A 69 13.20 8.25 4.51
N SER A 70 12.06 8.95 4.45
CA SER A 70 11.78 10.13 5.27
C SER A 70 11.79 9.80 6.77
N LEU A 71 11.15 8.69 7.16
CA LEU A 71 11.13 8.22 8.55
C LEU A 71 12.52 7.80 9.05
N ASP A 72 13.32 7.13 8.24
CA ASP A 72 14.69 6.74 8.60
C ASP A 72 15.59 7.97 8.77
N SER A 73 15.48 8.94 7.85
CA SER A 73 16.18 10.22 7.93
C SER A 73 15.82 10.99 9.21
N GLY A 74 14.54 11.05 9.56
CA GLY A 74 14.05 11.65 10.80
C GLY A 74 14.60 10.95 12.05
N LYS A 75 14.63 9.62 12.07
CA LYS A 75 15.21 8.83 13.18
C LYS A 75 16.72 9.10 13.34
N LYS A 76 17.46 9.21 12.23
CA LYS A 76 18.89 9.56 12.23
C LYS A 76 19.12 10.98 12.78
N ALA A 77 18.28 11.94 12.40
CA ALA A 77 18.35 13.31 12.93
C ALA A 77 18.03 13.37 14.44
N ALA A 78 16.96 12.71 14.88
CA ALA A 78 16.60 12.63 16.30
C ALA A 78 17.70 11.97 17.14
N ARG A 79 18.34 10.91 16.64
CA ARG A 79 19.48 10.26 17.31
C ARG A 79 20.72 11.16 17.41
N ARG A 80 20.95 12.04 16.43
CA ARG A 80 22.03 13.03 16.47
C ARG A 80 21.77 14.16 17.48
N LEU A 81 20.49 14.50 17.69
CA LEU A 81 20.07 15.58 18.59
C LEU A 81 19.96 15.18 20.06
N GLN A 82 20.02 13.89 20.41
CA GLN A 82 20.16 13.47 21.80
C GLN A 82 21.65 13.46 22.19
N PRO A 83 22.17 14.49 22.88
CA PRO A 83 23.53 14.43 23.41
C PRO A 83 23.63 13.23 24.34
N ARG A 84 24.74 12.47 24.23
CA ARG A 84 25.03 11.37 25.16
C ARG A 84 24.91 11.95 26.57
N SER A 85 23.90 11.50 27.32
CA SER A 85 23.79 11.80 28.74
C SER A 85 25.13 11.47 29.37
N ILE A 86 25.89 12.50 29.72
CA ILE A 86 27.13 12.34 30.46
C ILE A 86 26.66 11.94 31.85
N MET A 87 26.64 10.64 32.13
CA MET A 87 26.52 10.12 33.50
C MET A 87 27.65 10.78 34.30
N LYS A 88 27.30 11.81 35.08
CA LYS A 88 28.14 12.28 36.17
C LYS A 88 28.22 11.11 37.17
N LYS A 89 29.36 10.43 37.21
CA LYS A 89 29.75 9.65 38.38
C LYS A 89 29.87 10.65 39.53
N ALA A 90 28.89 10.63 40.44
CA ALA A 90 29.06 11.21 41.76
C ALA A 90 29.93 10.26 42.59
N ALA A 91 30.80 10.88 43.38
CA ALA A 91 31.83 10.29 44.23
C ALA A 91 31.25 9.41 45.35
#